data_AF-M7T8H7-F1
#
_entry.id   AF-M7T8H7-F1
#
_cell.length_a   1.000
_cell.length_b   1.000
_cell.length_c   1.000
_cell.angle_alpha   90.00
_cell.angle_beta   90.00
_cell.angle_gamma   90.00
#
_symmetry.space_group_name_H-M   'P 1'
#
loop_
_entity.id
_entity.type
_entity.pdbx_description
1 polymer ?
#
loop_
_entity_poly.entity_id
_entity_poly.type
_entity_poly.pdbx_seq_one_letter_code
_entity_poly.pdbx_strand_id
1 'polypeptide(L)'
;MCGFHWSTGVYDGFATAGNQMSVLGALTSLLVDEKKGVPVTNSTGGTSKGDPDAGVETVTVEWSPITTADKAGAAILTIMLLVGGVCTLGWLLWEGPIFEPFGFKGR
;
A
#
# COMPACT_ATOMS: atom_id res chain seq x y z
N MET A 1 5.38 24.30 12.57
CA MET A 1 5.19 23.13 11.70
C MET A 1 6.53 22.40 11.59
N CYS A 2 6.52 21.07 11.53
CA CYS A 2 7.74 20.23 11.56
C CYS A 2 7.97 19.54 10.21
N GLY A 3 9.23 19.55 9.74
CA GLY A 3 9.68 18.81 8.55
C GLY A 3 10.24 17.42 8.91
N PHE A 4 10.67 16.65 7.90
CA PHE A 4 11.19 15.30 8.08
C PHE A 4 12.73 15.24 7.98
N HIS A 5 13.35 16.10 7.16
CA HIS A 5 14.80 16.10 6.96
C HIS A 5 15.52 16.89 8.07
N TRP A 6 15.71 16.27 9.22
CA TRP A 6 16.38 16.93 10.35
C TRP A 6 17.89 17.09 10.15
N SER A 7 18.49 16.35 9.22
CA SER A 7 19.92 16.43 8.89
C SER A 7 20.28 17.65 8.05
N THR A 8 19.36 18.16 7.23
CA THR A 8 19.61 19.32 6.35
C THR A 8 19.45 20.64 7.10
N GLY A 9 18.75 20.64 8.25
CA GLY A 9 18.48 21.84 9.06
C GLY A 9 17.53 22.84 8.40
N VAL A 10 16.95 22.50 7.24
CA VAL A 10 16.03 23.33 6.48
C VAL A 10 14.63 22.73 6.54
N TYR A 11 13.62 23.58 6.59
CA TYR A 11 12.23 23.13 6.56
C TYR A 11 11.81 22.72 5.15
N ASP A 12 11.40 21.46 4.99
CA ASP A 12 11.06 20.85 3.69
C ASP A 12 9.75 21.36 3.06
N GLY A 13 9.02 22.29 3.70
CA GLY A 13 7.74 22.78 3.21
C GLY A 13 6.55 21.85 3.47
N PHE A 14 6.79 20.56 3.72
CA PHE A 14 5.75 19.55 3.95
C PHE A 14 5.43 19.35 5.44
N ALA A 15 4.21 19.69 5.84
CA ALA A 15 3.67 19.43 7.18
C ALA A 15 2.56 18.39 7.13
N THR A 16 2.84 17.19 7.63
CA THR A 16 1.87 16.10 7.77
C THR A 16 1.78 15.66 9.23
N ALA A 17 0.68 15.01 9.61
CA ALA A 17 0.50 14.45 10.96
C ALA A 17 1.65 13.51 11.36
N GLY A 18 2.18 12.73 10.40
CA GLY A 18 3.35 11.87 10.63
C GLY A 18 4.59 12.65 11.09
N ASN A 19 4.93 13.75 10.40
CA ASN A 19 6.09 14.58 10.76
C ASN A 19 5.93 15.18 12.16
N GLN A 20 4.70 15.57 12.54
CA GLN A 20 4.42 16.07 13.88
C GLN A 20 4.52 14.96 14.94
N MET A 21 4.02 13.76 14.65
CA MET A 21 4.12 12.59 15.54
C MET A 21 5.58 12.16 15.73
N SER A 22 6.39 12.18 14.67
CA SER A 22 7.82 11.86 14.74
C SER A 22 8.59 12.85 15.64
N VAL A 23 8.35 14.16 15.48
CA VAL A 23 8.98 15.17 16.34
C VAL A 23 8.48 15.07 17.77
N LEU A 24 7.18 14.83 17.98
CA LEU A 24 6.61 14.64 19.31
C LEU A 24 7.29 13.46 20.03
N GLY A 25 7.40 12.31 19.36
CA GLY A 25 8.10 11.14 19.88
C GLY A 25 9.54 11.48 20.30
N ALA A 26 10.32 12.09 19.40
CA ALA A 26 11.72 12.45 19.66
C ALA A 26 11.88 13.38 20.87
N LEU A 27 11.02 14.40 21.00
CA LEU A 27 11.06 15.30 22.15
C LEU A 27 10.60 14.63 23.45
N THR A 28 9.56 13.80 23.41
CA THR A 28 9.08 13.07 24.60
C THR A 28 10.09 12.05 25.09
N SER A 29 10.89 11.44 24.20
CA SER A 29 11.98 10.54 24.58
C SER A 29 13.10 11.23 25.34
N LEU A 30 13.33 12.53 25.14
CA LEU A 30 14.33 13.29 25.92
C LEU A 30 13.89 13.54 27.36
N LEU A 31 12.58 13.45 27.66
CA LEU A 31 12.04 13.65 28.99
C LEU A 31 12.00 12.35 29.82
N VAL A 32 12.42 11.22 29.26
CA VAL A 32 12.42 9.95 29.99
C VAL A 32 13.50 9.98 31.08
N ASP A 33 13.09 9.82 32.34
CA ASP A 33 14.01 9.65 33.46
C ASP A 33 14.27 8.15 33.65
N GLU A 34 15.53 7.72 33.48
CA GLU A 34 16.00 6.33 33.62
C GLU A 34 15.49 5.64 34.90
N LYS A 35 15.30 6.40 36.00
CA LYS A 35 14.85 5.83 37.28
C LYS A 35 13.34 5.58 37.37
N LYS A 36 12.53 6.23 36.52
CA LYS A 36 11.06 6.13 36.52
C LYS A 36 10.50 5.56 35.21
N GLY A 37 11.30 5.48 34.16
CA GLY A 37 10.91 5.07 32.81
C GLY A 37 11.02 3.58 32.53
N VAL A 38 11.33 2.74 33.52
CA VAL A 38 11.40 1.29 33.31
C VAL A 38 9.99 0.74 33.06
N PRO A 39 9.76 -0.01 31.97
CA PRO A 39 8.46 -0.61 31.69
C PRO A 39 8.00 -1.49 32.86
N VAL A 40 6.76 -1.25 33.32
CA VAL A 40 6.17 -2.04 34.41
C VAL A 40 5.67 -3.39 33.88
N THR A 41 5.87 -4.44 34.67
CA THR A 41 5.34 -5.77 34.42
C THR A 41 4.01 -5.97 35.16
N ASN A 42 3.37 -7.12 34.98
CA ASN A 42 2.20 -7.51 35.77
C ASN A 42 2.48 -7.50 37.29
N SER A 43 3.70 -7.83 37.72
CA SER A 43 4.08 -7.88 39.13
C SER A 43 4.58 -6.55 39.68
N THR A 44 5.05 -5.62 38.84
CA THR A 44 5.63 -4.34 39.27
C THR A 44 4.68 -3.14 39.07
N GLY A 45 3.36 -3.37 39.08
CA GLY A 45 2.36 -2.29 39.09
C GLY A 45 1.71 -1.97 37.73
N GLY A 46 1.80 -2.85 36.74
CA GLY A 46 0.97 -2.74 35.54
C GLY A 46 -0.52 -2.90 35.87
N THR A 47 -1.34 -1.89 35.55
CA THR A 47 -2.79 -1.90 35.82
C THR A 47 -3.61 -2.49 34.68
N SER A 48 -3.01 -2.69 33.50
CA SER A 48 -3.67 -3.31 32.36
C SER A 48 -3.89 -4.81 32.63
N LYS A 49 -5.13 -5.29 32.44
CA LYS A 49 -5.49 -6.70 32.61
C LYS A 49 -5.42 -7.41 31.26
N GLY A 50 -4.71 -8.53 31.21
CA GLY A 50 -4.73 -9.40 30.03
C GLY A 50 -6.07 -10.11 29.91
N ASP A 51 -6.47 -10.36 28.67
CA ASP A 51 -7.61 -11.21 28.31
C ASP A 51 -7.07 -12.48 27.65
N PRO A 52 -7.27 -13.67 28.25
CA PRO A 52 -6.81 -14.94 27.67
C PRO A 52 -7.51 -15.30 26.36
N ASP A 53 -8.69 -14.72 26.09
CA ASP A 53 -9.46 -14.93 24.85
C ASP A 53 -9.17 -13.84 23.79
N ALA A 54 -8.21 -12.94 24.04
CA ALA A 54 -7.82 -11.90 23.10
C ALA A 54 -7.30 -12.51 21.77
N GLY A 55 -8.03 -12.28 20.68
CA GLY A 55 -7.69 -12.79 19.35
C GLY A 55 -8.23 -14.19 19.04
N VAL A 56 -8.98 -14.80 19.97
CA VAL A 56 -9.68 -16.09 19.74
C VAL A 56 -10.93 -15.90 18.89
N GLU A 57 -11.54 -14.72 18.97
CA GLU A 57 -12.58 -14.25 18.03
C GLU A 57 -11.97 -14.14 16.63
N THR A 58 -12.01 -15.24 15.86
CA THR A 58 -11.83 -15.15 14.43
C THR A 58 -13.02 -14.36 13.91
N VAL A 59 -12.82 -13.09 13.61
CA VAL A 59 -13.69 -12.37 12.69
C VAL A 59 -13.50 -13.09 11.36
N THR A 60 -14.28 -14.14 11.14
CA THR A 60 -14.40 -14.77 9.84
C THR A 60 -15.02 -13.72 8.95
N VAL A 61 -14.17 -13.01 8.21
CA VAL A 61 -14.60 -12.15 7.13
C VAL A 61 -15.35 -13.07 6.18
N GLU A 62 -16.67 -13.04 6.26
CA GLU A 62 -17.54 -13.84 5.42
C GLU A 62 -17.51 -13.19 4.04
N TRP A 63 -16.60 -13.67 3.19
CA TRP A 63 -16.53 -13.23 1.81
C TRP A 63 -17.80 -13.67 1.10
N SER A 64 -18.50 -12.73 0.46
CA SER A 64 -19.68 -13.05 -0.32
C SER A 64 -19.30 -14.09 -1.40
N PRO A 65 -20.08 -15.16 -1.59
CA PRO A 65 -19.78 -16.16 -2.59
C PRO A 65 -19.75 -15.51 -3.97
N ILE A 66 -18.72 -15.83 -4.76
CA ILE A 66 -18.61 -15.36 -6.16
C ILE A 66 -19.84 -15.81 -6.93
N THR A 67 -20.61 -14.85 -7.43
CA THR A 67 -21.81 -15.14 -8.20
C THR A 67 -21.44 -15.48 -9.65
N THR A 68 -22.35 -16.13 -10.36
CA THR A 68 -22.22 -16.34 -11.81
C THR A 68 -22.13 -15.03 -12.59
N ALA A 69 -22.74 -13.94 -12.08
CA ALA A 69 -22.65 -12.62 -12.66
C ALA A 69 -21.23 -12.04 -12.58
N ASP A 70 -20.56 -12.18 -11.42
CA ASP A 70 -19.17 -11.70 -11.24
C ASP A 70 -18.21 -12.43 -12.18
N LYS A 71 -18.41 -13.74 -12.35
CA LYS A 71 -17.59 -14.56 -13.27
C LYS A 71 -17.80 -14.16 -14.74
N ALA A 72 -19.04 -13.85 -15.13
CA ALA A 72 -19.35 -13.37 -16.48
C ALA A 72 -18.75 -11.96 -16.72
N GLY A 73 -18.88 -11.05 -15.76
CA GLY A 73 -18.29 -9.71 -15.83
C GLY A 73 -16.77 -9.76 -15.97
N ALA A 74 -16.10 -10.57 -15.15
CA ALA A 74 -14.65 -10.76 -15.22
C ALA A 74 -14.19 -11.33 -16.58
N ALA A 75 -14.94 -12.28 -17.15
CA ALA A 75 -14.64 -12.86 -18.45
C ALA A 75 -14.79 -11.84 -19.60
N ILE A 76 -15.85 -11.03 -19.58
CA ILE A 76 -16.07 -10.01 -20.62
C ILE A 76 -14.97 -8.95 -20.57
N LEU A 77 -14.61 -8.47 -19.37
CA LEU A 77 -13.55 -7.46 -19.20
C LEU A 77 -12.20 -7.97 -19.70
N THR A 78 -11.84 -9.22 -19.38
CA THR A 78 -10.59 -9.82 -19.85
C THR A 78 -10.56 -9.98 -21.36
N ILE A 79 -11.66 -10.44 -21.98
CA ILE A 79 -11.77 -10.53 -23.44
C ILE A 79 -11.63 -9.15 -24.09
N MET A 80 -12.31 -8.13 -23.57
CA MET A 80 -12.26 -6.79 -24.13
C MET A 80 -10.84 -6.20 -24.08
N LEU A 81 -10.12 -6.39 -22.97
CA LEU A 81 -8.73 -5.94 -22.84
C LEU A 81 -7.79 -6.70 -23.77
N LEU A 82 -7.96 -8.01 -23.91
CA LEU A 82 -7.14 -8.82 -24.82
C LEU A 82 -7.40 -8.45 -26.28
N VAL A 83 -8.66 -8.32 -26.69
CA VAL A 83 -9.02 -7.93 -28.06
C VAL A 83 -8.54 -6.52 -28.34
N GLY A 84 -8.79 -5.56 -27.45
CA GLY A 84 -8.30 -4.19 -27.61
C GLY A 84 -6.77 -4.12 -27.70
N GLY A 85 -6.06 -4.84 -26.83
CA GLY A 85 -4.60 -4.93 -26.86
C GLY A 85 -4.06 -5.54 -28.15
N VAL A 86 -4.61 -6.67 -28.59
CA VAL A 86 -4.17 -7.33 -29.84
C VAL A 86 -4.53 -6.49 -31.07
N CYS A 87 -5.70 -5.84 -31.10
CA CYS A 87 -6.09 -4.96 -32.19
C CYS A 87 -5.19 -3.72 -32.29
N THR A 88 -4.89 -3.08 -31.16
CA THR A 88 -4.00 -1.90 -31.13
C THR A 88 -2.56 -2.28 -31.50
N LEU A 89 -2.04 -3.39 -30.97
CA LEU A 89 -0.72 -3.89 -31.34
C LEU A 89 -0.68 -4.33 -32.81
N GLY A 90 -1.72 -5.00 -33.30
CA GLY A 90 -1.84 -5.40 -34.70
C GLY A 90 -1.85 -4.20 -35.65
N TRP A 91 -2.57 -3.14 -35.32
CA TRP A 91 -2.60 -1.89 -36.09
C TRP A 91 -1.21 -1.21 -36.10
N LEU A 92 -0.56 -1.09 -34.95
CA LEU A 92 0.76 -0.48 -34.86
C LEU A 92 1.86 -1.29 -35.57
N LEU A 93 1.74 -2.63 -35.59
CA LEU A 93 2.66 -3.51 -36.31
C LEU A 93 2.42 -3.49 -37.83
N TRP A 94 1.18 -3.27 -38.26
CA TRP A 94 0.84 -3.13 -39.68
C TRP A 94 1.42 -1.84 -40.28
N GLU A 95 1.41 -0.75 -39.52
CA GLU A 95 1.93 0.57 -39.95
C GLU A 95 3.41 0.81 -39.57
N GLY A 96 4.06 -0.16 -38.90
CA GLY A 96 5.40 0.00 -38.33
C GLY A 96 6.54 -0.48 -39.25
N PRO A 97 7.77 0.09 -39.13
CA PRO A 97 8.92 -0.22 -39.99
C PRO A 97 9.51 -1.65 -39.81
N ILE A 98 8.86 -2.52 -39.05
CA ILE A 98 9.30 -3.91 -38.79
C ILE A 98 8.93 -4.84 -39.94
N PHE A 99 7.92 -4.49 -40.76
CA PHE A 99 7.53 -5.23 -41.97
C PHE A 99 8.29 -4.81 -43.23
N GLU A 100 9.13 -3.77 -43.17
CA GLU A 100 9.95 -3.33 -44.31
C GLU A 100 11.18 -4.21 -44.68
N PRO A 101 11.71 -5.17 -43.87
CA PRO A 101 12.73 -6.09 -44.37
C PRO A 101 12.16 -7.31 -45.11
N PHE A 102 10.86 -7.62 -44.97
CA PHE A 102 10.21 -8.71 -45.72
C PHE A 102 9.16 -8.14 -46.67
N GLY A 103 9.65 -7.70 -47.83
CA GLY A 103 8.82 -7.12 -48.88
C GLY A 103 7.62 -7.98 -49.26
N PHE A 104 6.43 -7.40 -49.09
CA PHE A 104 5.29 -7.71 -49.93
C PHE A 104 4.77 -6.40 -50.53
N LYS A 105 5.36 -6.01 -51.65
CA LYS A 105 4.79 -5.00 -52.56
C LYS A 105 3.52 -5.61 -53.16
N GLY A 106 2.37 -5.30 -52.57
CA GLY A 106 1.09 -5.93 -52.88
C GLY A 106 -0.07 -4.96 -53.05
N ARG A 107 0.16 -3.86 -53.79
CA ARG A 107 -0.81 -2.86 -54.27
C ARG A 107 -1.52 -2.01 -53.21
#